data_AF-A0A4R9WBU1-F1
#
_entry.id   AF-A0A4R9WBU1-F1
#
_cell.length_a   1.000
_cell.length_b   1.000
_cell.length_c   1.000
_cell.angle_alpha   90.00
_cell.angle_beta   90.00
_cell.angle_gamma   90.00
#
_symmetry.space_group_name_H-M   'P 1'
#
loop_
_entity.id
_entity.type
_entity.pdbx_description
1 polymer ?
#
loop_
_entity_poly.entity_id
_entity_poly.type
_entity_poly.pdbx_seq_one_letter_code
_entity_poly.pdbx_strand_id
1 'polypeptide(L)'
;MASFPQAIVSMRDAINRGDWAGFIACFGPDPVITDNGSRYAGLVAIKRWSDRELIGAKGTLMLTQLIEADEHKVVFDTEWNSSF
;
A
#
# COMPACT_ATOMS: atom_id res chain seq x y z
N MET A 1 -9.15 -15.54 -15.09
CA MET A 1 -9.09 -14.70 -13.88
C MET A 1 -8.06 -13.61 -14.13
N ALA A 2 -8.38 -12.34 -13.89
CA ALA A 2 -7.42 -11.26 -14.07
C ALA A 2 -6.38 -11.32 -12.94
N SER A 3 -5.11 -11.29 -13.29
CA SER A 3 -4.01 -11.21 -12.32
C SER A 3 -3.77 -9.77 -11.89
N PHE A 4 -3.42 -9.55 -10.62
CA PHE A 4 -3.02 -8.24 -10.15
C PHE A 4 -1.75 -7.74 -10.86
N PRO A 5 -1.63 -6.44 -11.15
CA PRO A 5 -0.39 -5.86 -11.65
C PRO A 5 0.77 -6.10 -10.67
N GLN A 6 1.97 -6.34 -11.21
CA GLN A 6 3.16 -6.67 -10.41
C GLN A 6 3.48 -5.60 -9.36
N ALA A 7 3.23 -4.32 -9.65
CA ALA A 7 3.42 -3.24 -8.69
C ALA A 7 2.56 -3.42 -7.42
N ILE A 8 1.29 -3.83 -7.57
CA ILE A 8 0.37 -4.07 -6.44
C ILE A 8 0.80 -5.29 -5.63
N VAL A 9 1.21 -6.37 -6.31
CA VAL A 9 1.73 -7.57 -5.65
C VAL A 9 2.99 -7.23 -4.84
N SER A 10 3.91 -6.46 -5.41
CA SER A 10 5.17 -6.06 -4.77
C SER A 10 4.93 -5.13 -3.57
N MET A 11 3.98 -4.20 -3.70
CA MET A 11 3.56 -3.33 -2.60
C MET A 11 3.00 -4.15 -1.43
N ARG A 12 2.06 -5.06 -1.70
CA ARG A 12 1.48 -5.97 -0.69
C ARG A 12 2.56 -6.80 0.01
N ASP A 13 3.47 -7.36 -0.77
CA ASP A 13 4.58 -8.17 -0.26
C ASP A 13 5.51 -7.37 0.67
N ALA A 14 5.82 -6.12 0.32
CA ALA A 14 6.63 -5.25 1.14
C ALA A 14 5.93 -4.87 2.45
N ILE A 15 4.64 -4.52 2.39
CA ILE A 15 3.82 -4.22 3.57
C ILE A 15 3.83 -5.39 4.54
N ASN A 16 3.54 -6.61 4.05
CA ASN A 16 3.44 -7.80 4.90
C ASN A 16 4.79 -8.24 5.50
N ARG A 17 5.92 -7.84 4.89
CA ARG A 17 7.27 -8.05 5.46
C ARG A 17 7.72 -6.94 6.41
N GLY A 18 6.94 -5.87 6.54
CA GLY A 18 7.37 -4.65 7.23
C GLY A 18 8.54 -3.93 6.53
N ASP A 19 8.67 -4.13 5.22
CA ASP A 19 9.76 -3.64 4.39
C ASP A 19 9.46 -2.23 3.88
N TRP A 20 9.89 -1.23 4.65
CA TRP A 20 9.73 0.18 4.26
C TRP A 20 10.42 0.51 2.94
N ALA A 21 11.62 -0.03 2.71
CA ALA A 21 12.39 0.28 1.50
C ALA A 21 11.70 -0.28 0.26
N GLY A 22 11.21 -1.51 0.32
CA GLY A 22 10.42 -2.13 -0.74
C GLY A 22 9.08 -1.42 -0.96
N PHE A 23 8.40 -1.01 0.11
CA PHE A 23 7.13 -0.30 0.01
C PHE A 23 7.30 1.04 -0.70
N ILE A 24 8.28 1.85 -0.28
CA ILE A 24 8.46 3.19 -0.84
C ILE A 24 9.03 3.17 -2.27
N ALA A 25 9.76 2.11 -2.64
CA ALA A 25 10.23 1.90 -4.02
C ALA A 25 9.09 1.66 -5.02
N CYS A 26 7.87 1.34 -4.55
CA CYS A 26 6.70 1.21 -5.41
C CYS A 26 6.15 2.57 -5.89
N PHE A 27 6.66 3.69 -5.38
CA PHE A 27 6.16 5.01 -5.68
C PHE A 27 7.10 5.81 -6.59
N GLY A 28 6.51 6.73 -7.36
CA GLY A 28 7.24 7.76 -8.08
C GLY A 28 7.81 8.87 -7.18
N PRO A 29 8.44 9.91 -7.76
CA PRO A 29 9.21 10.93 -7.03
C PRO A 29 8.38 11.77 -6.05
N ASP A 30 7.09 11.97 -6.29
CA ASP A 30 6.19 12.79 -5.47
C ASP A 30 5.02 11.96 -4.92
N PRO A 31 5.28 11.03 -3.98
CA PRO A 31 4.26 10.11 -3.49
C PRO A 31 3.22 10.82 -2.64
N VAL A 32 1.96 10.42 -2.82
CA VAL A 32 0.83 10.87 -2.01
C VAL A 32 0.00 9.66 -1.61
N ILE A 33 -0.35 9.59 -0.33
CA ILE A 33 -1.28 8.60 0.20
C ILE A 33 -2.45 9.33 0.83
N THR A 34 -3.66 8.87 0.53
CA THR A 34 -4.86 9.27 1.25
C THR A 34 -5.41 8.05 1.98
N ASP A 35 -5.60 8.17 3.28
CA ASP A 35 -6.11 7.10 4.12
C ASP A 35 -7.07 7.68 5.17
N ASN A 36 -8.25 7.07 5.32
CA ASN A 36 -9.33 7.52 6.21
C ASN A 36 -9.60 9.05 6.18
N GLY A 37 -9.58 9.64 4.99
CA GLY A 37 -9.82 11.09 4.77
C GLY A 37 -8.62 12.01 5.07
N SER A 38 -7.51 11.47 5.56
CA SER A 38 -6.25 12.21 5.74
C SER A 38 -5.33 12.07 4.53
N ARG A 39 -4.56 13.12 4.22
CA ARG A 39 -3.62 13.13 3.08
C ARG A 39 -2.19 13.31 3.55
N TYR A 40 -1.30 12.42 3.11
CA TYR A 40 0.13 12.41 3.41
C TYR A 40 0.93 12.56 2.12
N ALA A 41 1.73 13.63 2.01
CA ALA A 41 2.53 13.90 0.82
C ALA A 41 4.03 13.93 1.15
N GLY A 42 4.80 13.24 0.32
CA GLY A 42 6.24 13.10 0.45
C GLY A 42 6.67 12.05 1.48
N LEU A 43 7.94 11.65 1.38
CA LEU A 43 8.52 10.52 2.11
C LEU A 43 8.38 10.65 3.64
N VAL A 44 8.61 11.84 4.18
CA VAL A 44 8.57 12.07 5.64
C VAL A 44 7.16 11.88 6.20
N ALA A 45 6.14 12.43 5.54
CA ALA A 45 4.75 12.31 5.99
C ALA A 45 4.26 10.85 5.87
N ILE A 46 4.56 10.21 4.73
CA ILE A 46 4.19 8.82 4.48
C ILE A 46 4.89 7.87 5.46
N LYS A 47 6.18 8.11 5.79
CA LYS A 47 6.90 7.28 6.77
C LYS A 47 6.24 7.34 8.15
N ARG A 48 5.91 8.55 8.62
CA ARG A 48 5.26 8.73 9.94
C ARG A 48 3.90 8.05 10.01
N TRP A 49 3.10 8.16 8.95
CA TRP A 49 1.83 7.45 8.84
C TRP A 49 2.05 5.94 8.82
N SER A 50 2.95 5.44 7.97
CA SER A 50 3.21 4.01 7.81
C SER A 50 3.72 3.36 9.11
N ASP A 51 4.58 4.06 9.84
CA ASP A 51 5.10 3.61 11.15
C ASP A 51 4.02 3.49 12.23
N ARG A 52 2.85 4.11 12.04
CA ARG A 52 1.73 4.05 12.97
C ARG A 52 0.63 3.12 12.48
N GLU A 53 0.28 3.20 11.20
CA GLU A 53 -1.02 2.71 10.70
C GLU A 53 -0.87 1.59 9.66
N LEU A 54 0.30 1.41 9.04
CA LEU A 54 0.52 0.39 8.01
C LEU A 54 1.59 -0.63 8.43
N ILE A 55 2.88 -0.30 8.24
CA ILE A 55 3.99 -1.20 8.55
C ILE A 55 4.14 -1.38 10.06
N GLY A 56 4.04 -0.28 10.83
CA GLY A 56 4.15 -0.36 12.29
C GLY A 56 2.97 -1.06 12.96
N ALA A 57 1.81 -1.10 12.29
CA ALA A 57 0.66 -1.88 12.72
C ALA A 57 0.86 -3.40 12.59
N LYS A 58 1.94 -3.84 11.91
CA LYS A 58 2.29 -5.27 11.72
C LYS A 58 1.12 -6.11 11.22
N GLY A 59 0.28 -5.51 10.37
CA GLY A 59 -0.86 -6.18 9.78
C GLY A 59 -0.49 -7.00 8.54
N THR A 60 -1.44 -7.81 8.10
CA THR A 60 -1.39 -8.53 6.82
C THR A 60 -2.44 -7.96 5.90
N LEU A 61 -2.00 -7.46 4.74
CA LEU A 61 -2.85 -7.07 3.62
C LEU A 61 -3.07 -8.27 2.70
N MET A 62 -4.33 -8.62 2.44
CA MET A 62 -4.73 -9.62 1.45
C MET A 62 -5.44 -8.94 0.29
N LEU A 63 -5.00 -9.20 -0.94
CA LEU A 63 -5.69 -8.74 -2.15
C LEU A 63 -6.85 -9.70 -2.44
N THR A 64 -8.08 -9.18 -2.53
CA THR A 64 -9.27 -10.04 -2.69
C THR A 64 -9.85 -9.96 -4.09
N GLN A 65 -10.11 -8.75 -4.60
CA GLN A 65 -10.75 -8.55 -5.89
C GLN A 65 -10.13 -7.41 -6.67
N LEU A 66 -9.76 -7.65 -7.93
CA LEU A 66 -9.40 -6.60 -8.87
C LEU A 66 -10.67 -6.03 -9.49
N ILE A 67 -10.89 -4.73 -9.33
CA ILE A 67 -12.08 -4.01 -9.84
C ILE A 67 -11.76 -3.36 -11.18
N GLU A 68 -10.62 -2.65 -11.26
CA GLU A 68 -10.19 -1.89 -12.43
C GLU A 68 -8.67 -1.94 -12.52
N ALA A 69 -8.14 -2.07 -13.73
CA ALA A 69 -6.71 -1.92 -14.00
C ALA A 69 -6.53 -1.40 -15.42
N ASP A 70 -6.04 -0.17 -15.53
CA ASP A 70 -5.58 0.44 -16.77
C ASP A 70 -4.15 0.98 -16.60
N GLU A 71 -3.67 1.72 -17.59
CA GLU A 71 -2.30 2.25 -17.64
C GLU A 71 -2.00 3.32 -16.57
N HIS A 72 -3.04 3.88 -15.94
CA HIS A 72 -2.93 5.01 -15.01
C HIS A 72 -3.53 4.72 -13.63
N LYS A 73 -4.43 3.74 -13.53
CA LYS A 73 -5.22 3.48 -12.33
C LYS A 73 -5.44 2.00 -12.11
N VAL A 74 -5.30 1.60 -10.85
CA VAL A 74 -5.68 0.28 -10.37
C VAL A 74 -6.61 0.44 -9.17
N VAL A 75 -7.76 -0.22 -9.21
CA VAL A 75 -8.74 -0.24 -8.12
C VAL A 75 -8.98 -1.69 -7.73
N PHE A 76 -8.92 -1.95 -6.43
CA PHE A 76 -9.06 -3.29 -5.89
C PHE A 76 -9.54 -3.28 -4.45
N ASP A 77 -10.20 -4.36 -4.06
CA ASP A 77 -10.56 -4.62 -2.68
C ASP A 77 -9.44 -5.36 -1.97
N THR A 78 -9.35 -5.12 -0.67
CA THR A 78 -8.43 -5.81 0.22
C THR A 78 -9.11 -6.16 1.53
N GLU A 79 -8.56 -7.18 2.19
CA GLU A 79 -8.80 -7.42 3.60
C GLU A 79 -7.53 -7.05 4.37
N TRP A 80 -7.73 -6.38 5.51
CA TRP A 80 -6.66 -5.99 6.42
C TRP A 80 -6.87 -6.68 7.76
N ASN A 81 -5.83 -7.40 8.22
CA ASN A 81 -5.81 -8.02 9.53
C ASN A 81 -4.59 -7.55 10.31
N SER A 82 -4.80 -6.71 11.32
CA SER A 82 -3.78 -6.25 12.27
C SER A 82 -4.23 -6.48 13.70
N SER A 83 -3.28 -6.61 14.63
CA SER A 83 -3.54 -6.89 16.04
C SER A 83 -3.54 -5.62 16.93
N PHE A 84 -3.90 -4.47 16.34
CA PHE A 84 -4.04 -3.19 17.06
C PHE A 84 -5.51 -2.83 17.28
#